data_AF-A0AAV6Z620-F1
#
_entry.id   AF-A0AAV6Z620-F1
#
_cell.length_a   1.000
_cell.length_b   1.000
_cell.length_c   1.000
_cell.angle_alpha   90.00
_cell.angle_beta   90.00
_cell.angle_gamma   90.00
#
_symmetry.space_group_name_H-M   'P 1'
#
loop_
_entity.id
_entity.type
_entity.pdbx_description
1 polymer ?
#
loop_
_entity_poly.entity_id
_entity_poly.type
_entity_poly.pdbx_seq_one_letter_code
_entity_poly.pdbx_strand_id
1 'polypeptide(L)'
;MVYFMVGTIDNLDNLLQCGIIYADNLVVVDKESTMSAEEDYMADAKTIVNVQTMFRLFPSLSITTELTHPSNMRFMQFRAKDCYSLALSKLEKKERENGSNLAFMFRLPFAAGRVFSISMLDTLLYQSFVKDYMITITRLLLGLDTTPGSGYLCAMKITEDDLWIRTYGRLFQKYCSSSAEIPIGIYRTQSHMFSTSEPHDIRTQSQISINVEDCEDTKDTKEHWTAKPSHRNSTSSDQTEHPLLRRKSMQWARRLSRKGNKQTTKTAEWISQQRLNLYRRSERQELSELVKNRMKHLGLPTTGYDEMNDHQNTLSYVLINPPPDTRLELNDIVYLIRSDPLAHVANDSQSRKSSNSYKTEQMGNPETRDETQL
;
A
#
# COMPACT_ATOMS: atom_id res chain seq x y z
N MET A 1 24.94 -8.36 2.80
CA MET A 1 24.88 -9.84 2.83
C MET A 1 23.73 -10.25 1.95
N VAL A 2 23.92 -11.20 1.03
CA VAL A 2 22.89 -11.64 0.06
C VAL A 2 22.71 -13.14 0.20
N TYR A 3 21.46 -13.59 0.23
CA TYR A 3 21.07 -14.98 0.37
C TYR A 3 20.04 -15.34 -0.69
N PHE A 4 19.95 -16.62 -1.05
CA PHE A 4 18.91 -17.13 -1.93
C PHE A 4 18.20 -18.31 -1.27
N MET A 5 16.91 -18.46 -1.58
CA MET A 5 16.10 -19.59 -1.15
C MET A 5 15.24 -20.05 -2.34
N VAL A 6 15.11 -21.36 -2.50
CA VAL A 6 14.23 -21.94 -3.51
C VAL A 6 12.82 -22.04 -2.95
N GLY A 7 11.83 -21.56 -3.70
CA GLY A 7 10.44 -21.65 -3.29
C GLY A 7 9.51 -20.75 -4.09
N THR A 8 8.26 -20.71 -3.65
CA THR A 8 7.23 -19.80 -4.12
C THR A 8 6.65 -19.01 -2.94
N ILE A 9 6.49 -17.69 -3.09
CA ILE A 9 5.17 -17.12 -3.35
C ILE A 9 4.01 -17.69 -2.52
N ASP A 10 3.35 -18.62 -3.17
CA ASP A 10 2.10 -19.25 -2.78
C ASP A 10 2.25 -20.09 -1.51
N ASN A 11 3.47 -20.55 -1.19
CA ASN A 11 3.72 -21.38 -0.02
C ASN A 11 4.20 -20.55 1.18
N LEU A 12 3.31 -20.41 2.16
CA LEU A 12 3.56 -19.73 3.42
C LEU A 12 4.80 -20.25 4.17
N ASP A 13 5.11 -21.55 4.08
CA ASP A 13 6.25 -22.12 4.82
C ASP A 13 7.58 -21.55 4.31
N ASN A 14 7.72 -21.34 3.00
CA ASN A 14 8.91 -20.73 2.40
C ASN A 14 9.09 -19.28 2.88
N LEU A 15 7.99 -18.52 2.93
CA LEU A 15 8.00 -17.12 3.35
C LEU A 15 8.37 -16.97 4.82
N LEU A 16 7.88 -17.87 5.68
CA LEU A 16 8.23 -17.90 7.09
C LEU A 16 9.69 -18.29 7.31
N GLN A 17 10.22 -19.25 6.54
CA GLN A 17 11.64 -19.59 6.57
C GLN A 17 12.52 -18.42 6.11
N CYS A 18 12.07 -17.60 5.15
CA CYS A 18 12.74 -16.36 4.76
C CYS A 18 12.70 -15.26 5.85
N GLY A 19 11.91 -15.43 6.91
CA GLY A 19 11.82 -14.44 7.99
C GLY A 19 10.94 -13.23 7.64
N ILE A 20 9.91 -13.41 6.82
CA ILE A 20 9.05 -12.31 6.33
C ILE A 20 8.43 -11.44 7.43
N ILE A 21 8.27 -11.97 8.64
CA ILE A 21 7.70 -11.25 9.79
C ILE A 21 8.54 -10.03 10.19
N TYR A 22 9.85 -10.11 10.00
CA TYR A 22 10.79 -9.03 10.32
C TYR A 22 11.28 -8.29 9.08
N ALA A 23 10.73 -8.62 7.91
CA ALA A 23 11.10 -7.94 6.67
C ALA A 23 10.39 -6.59 6.59
N ASP A 24 11.14 -5.54 6.24
CA ASP A 24 10.55 -4.22 6.01
C ASP A 24 9.75 -4.18 4.70
N ASN A 25 10.30 -4.79 3.65
CA ASN A 25 9.74 -4.74 2.30
C ASN A 25 9.75 -6.12 1.63
N LEU A 26 8.64 -6.45 0.96
CA LEU A 26 8.52 -7.57 0.03
C LEU A 26 8.41 -7.04 -1.39
N VAL A 27 9.35 -7.41 -2.25
CA VAL A 27 9.32 -7.06 -3.68
C VAL A 27 8.86 -8.28 -4.47
N VAL A 28 7.77 -8.11 -5.22
CA VAL A 28 7.20 -9.16 -6.08
C VAL A 28 7.36 -8.73 -7.53
N VAL A 29 8.16 -9.50 -8.27
CA VAL A 29 8.49 -9.31 -9.68
C VAL A 29 7.74 -10.36 -10.49
N ASP A 30 7.10 -9.96 -11.58
CA ASP A 30 6.35 -10.90 -12.41
C ASP A 30 7.30 -11.83 -13.20
N LYS A 31 6.86 -13.06 -13.47
CA LYS A 31 7.68 -14.01 -14.23
C LYS A 31 7.48 -13.77 -15.72
N GLU A 32 8.54 -13.74 -16.50
CA GLU A 32 8.46 -13.56 -17.96
C GLU A 32 7.46 -14.51 -18.66
N SER A 33 7.25 -15.71 -18.12
CA SER A 33 6.28 -16.70 -18.64
C SER A 33 4.80 -16.33 -18.48
N THR A 34 4.45 -15.41 -17.58
CA THR A 34 3.06 -14.94 -17.38
C THR A 34 2.72 -13.71 -18.22
N MET A 35 3.73 -13.07 -18.82
CA MET A 35 3.56 -11.87 -19.66
C MET A 35 2.85 -12.15 -21.00
N SER A 36 2.82 -13.40 -21.48
CA SER A 36 2.26 -13.78 -22.78
C SER A 36 0.80 -14.25 -22.71
N ALA A 37 -0.02 -13.67 -21.83
CA ALA A 37 -1.43 -14.01 -21.75
C ALA A 37 -2.22 -13.42 -22.93
N GLU A 38 -3.27 -14.11 -23.38
CA GLU A 38 -4.15 -13.64 -24.46
C GLU A 38 -4.95 -12.39 -24.08
N GLU A 39 -5.20 -12.19 -22.79
CA GLU A 39 -5.95 -11.06 -22.25
C GLU A 39 -5.13 -10.32 -21.19
N ASP A 40 -5.11 -8.99 -21.27
CA ASP A 40 -4.30 -8.10 -20.43
C ASP A 40 -4.49 -8.33 -18.91
N TYR A 41 -5.70 -8.71 -18.49
CA TYR A 41 -6.02 -8.95 -17.09
C TYR A 41 -5.56 -10.32 -16.59
N MET A 42 -5.33 -11.28 -17.49
CA MET A 42 -4.88 -12.62 -17.12
C MET A 42 -3.37 -12.68 -16.88
N ALA A 43 -2.59 -11.77 -17.47
CA ALA A 43 -1.13 -11.72 -17.31
C ALA A 43 -0.71 -11.65 -15.83
N ASP A 44 -1.32 -10.75 -15.06
CA ASP A 44 -0.91 -10.48 -13.68
C ASP A 44 -1.78 -11.24 -12.63
N ALA A 45 -2.72 -12.07 -13.06
CA ALA A 45 -3.79 -12.58 -12.18
C ALA A 45 -3.24 -13.38 -10.99
N LYS A 46 -2.27 -14.28 -11.23
CA LYS A 46 -1.66 -15.08 -10.17
C LYS A 46 -0.93 -14.21 -9.15
N THR A 47 -0.15 -13.25 -9.64
CA THR A 47 0.63 -12.31 -8.82
C THR A 47 -0.28 -11.48 -7.92
N ILE A 48 -1.39 -10.95 -8.46
CA ILE A 48 -2.39 -10.18 -7.71
C ILE A 48 -3.03 -11.03 -6.59
N VAL A 49 -3.45 -12.26 -6.89
CA VAL A 49 -4.09 -13.16 -5.91
C VAL A 49 -3.13 -13.50 -4.76
N ASN A 50 -1.89 -13.79 -5.10
CA ASN A 50 -0.86 -14.09 -4.10
C ASN A 50 -0.57 -12.89 -3.21
N VAL A 51 -0.35 -11.71 -3.81
CA VAL A 51 -0.11 -10.47 -3.05
C VAL A 51 -1.31 -10.12 -2.17
N GLN A 52 -2.54 -10.32 -2.65
CA GLN A 52 -3.73 -10.09 -1.85
C GLN A 52 -3.80 -11.02 -0.62
N THR A 53 -3.36 -12.27 -0.76
CA THR A 53 -3.22 -13.21 0.36
C THR A 53 -2.19 -12.71 1.37
N MET A 54 -1.03 -12.26 0.88
CA MET A 54 0.04 -11.70 1.73
C MET A 54 -0.39 -10.44 2.47
N PHE A 55 -1.15 -9.57 1.81
CA PHE A 55 -1.69 -8.35 2.42
C PHE A 55 -2.65 -8.64 3.59
N ARG A 56 -3.41 -9.74 3.51
CA ARG A 56 -4.30 -10.18 4.61
C ARG A 56 -3.53 -10.85 5.75
N LEU A 57 -2.49 -11.62 5.44
CA LEU A 57 -1.66 -12.31 6.43
C LEU A 57 -0.71 -11.35 7.17
N PHE A 58 -0.10 -10.40 6.45
CA PHE A 58 0.94 -9.51 6.97
C PHE A 58 0.59 -8.04 6.69
N PRO A 59 -0.36 -7.45 7.44
CA PRO A 59 -0.86 -6.11 7.15
C PRO A 59 0.14 -4.97 7.40
N SER A 60 1.20 -5.18 8.18
CA SER A 60 2.27 -4.19 8.38
C SER A 60 3.42 -4.32 7.38
N LEU A 61 3.44 -5.38 6.57
CA LEU A 61 4.49 -5.58 5.56
C LEU A 61 4.25 -4.61 4.40
N SER A 62 5.29 -3.87 4.03
CA SER A 62 5.26 -3.07 2.81
C SER A 62 5.50 -3.99 1.62
N ILE A 63 4.53 -4.06 0.70
CA ILE A 63 4.63 -4.90 -0.50
C ILE A 63 4.70 -4.00 -1.72
N THR A 64 5.75 -4.16 -2.51
CA THR A 64 5.92 -3.54 -3.84
C THR A 64 5.74 -4.62 -4.89
N THR A 65 4.85 -4.38 -5.84
CA THR A 65 4.48 -5.36 -6.88
C THR A 65 4.68 -4.76 -8.26
N GLU A 66 5.37 -5.50 -9.10
CA GLU A 66 5.44 -5.26 -10.53
C GLU A 66 4.20 -5.82 -11.22
N LEU A 67 3.64 -5.06 -12.16
CA LEU A 67 2.54 -5.49 -13.03
C LEU A 67 2.89 -5.22 -14.49
N THR A 68 2.46 -6.11 -15.37
CA THR A 68 2.54 -5.94 -16.82
C THR A 68 1.73 -4.73 -17.26
N HIS A 69 0.45 -4.69 -16.86
CA HIS A 69 -0.49 -3.69 -17.33
C HIS A 69 -0.92 -2.72 -16.22
N PRO A 70 -0.84 -1.39 -16.44
CA PRO A 70 -1.26 -0.42 -15.44
C PRO A 70 -2.77 -0.52 -15.17
N SER A 71 -3.58 -1.02 -16.10
CA SER A 71 -5.01 -1.28 -15.90
C SER A 71 -5.30 -2.21 -14.70
N ASN A 72 -4.39 -3.14 -14.39
CA ASN A 72 -4.54 -4.12 -13.31
C ASN A 72 -4.30 -3.55 -11.91
N MET A 73 -3.74 -2.33 -11.78
CA MET A 73 -3.50 -1.67 -10.49
C MET A 73 -4.77 -1.52 -9.64
N ARG A 74 -5.96 -1.49 -10.27
CA ARG A 74 -7.25 -1.42 -9.59
C ARG A 74 -7.58 -2.64 -8.72
N PHE A 75 -6.95 -3.78 -9.00
CA PHE A 75 -7.20 -5.03 -8.29
C PHE A 75 -6.28 -5.20 -7.08
N MET A 76 -5.27 -4.35 -6.94
CA MET A 76 -4.32 -4.41 -5.84
C MET A 76 -4.94 -3.88 -4.55
N GLN A 77 -4.68 -4.58 -3.44
CA GLN A 77 -5.09 -4.20 -2.09
C GLN A 77 -6.60 -4.01 -1.93
N PHE A 78 -7.37 -4.87 -2.60
CA PHE A 78 -8.82 -4.78 -2.60
C PHE A 78 -9.40 -4.91 -1.18
N ARG A 79 -10.37 -4.05 -0.87
CA ARG A 79 -11.18 -4.09 0.35
C ARG A 79 -12.65 -3.99 0.00
N ALA A 80 -13.46 -4.78 0.69
CA ALA A 80 -14.91 -4.65 0.56
C ALA A 80 -15.37 -3.32 1.16
N LYS A 81 -16.29 -2.62 0.46
CA LYS A 81 -16.94 -1.39 0.91
C LYS A 81 -15.99 -0.20 1.16
N ASP A 82 -14.98 -0.03 0.30
CA ASP A 82 -14.12 1.16 0.34
C ASP A 82 -14.75 2.34 -0.42
N CYS A 83 -15.33 3.28 0.34
CA CYS A 83 -15.92 4.50 -0.22
C CYS A 83 -14.88 5.43 -0.87
N TYR A 84 -13.65 5.45 -0.36
CA TYR A 84 -12.59 6.33 -0.88
C TYR A 84 -12.07 5.81 -2.22
N SER A 85 -11.82 4.50 -2.32
CA SER A 85 -11.47 3.87 -3.61
C SER A 85 -12.56 4.10 -4.68
N LEU A 86 -13.84 4.09 -4.30
CA LEU A 86 -14.94 4.38 -5.21
C LEU A 86 -14.93 5.86 -5.67
N ALA A 87 -14.73 6.80 -4.76
CA ALA A 87 -14.64 8.22 -5.09
C ALA A 87 -13.46 8.52 -6.04
N LEU A 88 -12.30 7.93 -5.79
CA LEU A 88 -11.12 8.05 -6.66
C LEU A 88 -11.35 7.44 -8.05
N SER A 89 -12.09 6.33 -8.13
CA SER A 89 -12.45 5.73 -9.44
C SER A 89 -13.32 6.66 -10.29
N LYS A 90 -14.23 7.42 -9.67
CA LYS A 90 -15.02 8.44 -10.37
C LYS A 90 -14.12 9.59 -10.87
N LEU A 91 -13.16 10.03 -10.05
CA LEU A 91 -12.21 11.08 -10.43
C LEU A 91 -11.30 10.63 -11.58
N GLU A 92 -10.77 9.41 -11.50
CA GLU A 92 -9.98 8.78 -12.58
C GLU A 92 -10.77 8.75 -13.90
N LYS A 93 -12.06 8.36 -13.85
CA LYS A 93 -12.89 8.31 -15.06
C LYS A 93 -13.06 9.69 -15.68
N LYS A 94 -13.35 10.70 -14.85
CA LYS A 94 -13.47 12.09 -15.28
C LYS A 94 -12.17 12.62 -15.90
N GLU A 95 -11.03 12.33 -15.28
CA GLU A 95 -9.72 12.75 -15.80
C GLU A 95 -9.34 12.06 -17.11
N ARG A 96 -9.75 10.81 -17.29
CA ARG A 96 -9.61 10.12 -18.57
C ARG A 96 -10.50 10.76 -19.66
N GLU A 97 -11.74 11.12 -19.33
CA GLU A 97 -12.65 11.82 -20.25
C GLU A 97 -12.10 13.22 -20.61
N ASN A 98 -11.39 13.88 -19.69
CA ASN A 98 -10.68 15.13 -19.95
C ASN A 98 -9.42 14.96 -20.83
N GLY A 99 -9.01 13.72 -21.17
CA GLY A 99 -7.83 13.44 -21.98
C GLY A 99 -6.50 13.42 -21.20
N SER A 100 -6.54 13.21 -19.88
CA SER A 100 -5.33 13.15 -19.05
C SER A 100 -4.51 11.88 -19.31
N ASN A 101 -3.20 12.05 -19.50
CA ASN A 101 -2.25 10.95 -19.73
C ASN A 101 -1.92 10.14 -18.46
N LEU A 102 -2.26 10.66 -17.27
CA LEU A 102 -1.93 10.07 -15.97
C LEU A 102 -3.18 9.77 -15.13
N ALA A 103 -4.27 9.32 -15.76
CA ALA A 103 -5.52 9.03 -15.04
C ALA A 103 -5.34 8.03 -13.88
N PHE A 104 -4.41 7.07 -14.00
CA PHE A 104 -4.10 6.09 -12.95
C PHE A 104 -3.38 6.69 -11.72
N MET A 105 -2.94 7.95 -11.77
CA MET A 105 -2.25 8.64 -10.66
C MET A 105 -3.08 8.64 -9.37
N PHE A 106 -4.40 8.69 -9.49
CA PHE A 106 -5.33 8.70 -8.36
C PHE A 106 -5.53 7.32 -7.71
N ARG A 107 -4.91 6.26 -8.23
CA ARG A 107 -5.04 4.92 -7.64
C ARG A 107 -4.15 4.80 -6.41
N LEU A 108 -4.77 4.42 -5.29
CA LEU A 108 -4.09 4.27 -3.99
C LEU A 108 -2.81 3.44 -4.06
N PRO A 109 -2.78 2.25 -4.69
CA PRO A 109 -1.59 1.41 -4.68
C PRO A 109 -0.43 2.04 -5.46
N PHE A 110 -0.74 2.83 -6.50
CA PHE A 110 0.25 3.57 -7.29
C PHE A 110 0.80 4.76 -6.51
N ALA A 111 -0.07 5.62 -5.98
CA ALA A 111 0.34 6.79 -5.21
C ALA A 111 1.17 6.43 -3.96
N ALA A 112 0.87 5.29 -3.34
CA ALA A 112 1.61 4.77 -2.19
C ALA A 112 2.98 4.17 -2.54
N GLY A 113 3.33 4.03 -3.82
CA GLY A 113 4.59 3.41 -4.27
C GLY A 113 4.60 1.88 -4.13
N ARG A 114 3.42 1.24 -4.03
CA ARG A 114 3.28 -0.21 -3.84
C ARG A 114 3.12 -0.96 -5.17
N VAL A 115 2.89 -0.24 -6.26
CA VAL A 115 2.72 -0.84 -7.58
C VAL A 115 3.51 -0.08 -8.62
N PHE A 116 4.18 -0.82 -9.49
CA PHE A 116 4.95 -0.31 -10.60
C PHE A 116 4.66 -1.14 -11.86
N SER A 117 4.64 -0.51 -13.03
CA SER A 117 4.50 -1.20 -14.31
C SER A 117 5.59 -0.74 -15.26
N ILE A 118 6.18 -1.69 -16.01
CA ILE A 118 7.25 -1.40 -16.98
C ILE A 118 6.80 -0.32 -17.97
N SER A 119 5.55 -0.40 -18.45
CA SER A 119 4.97 0.55 -19.41
C SER A 119 4.98 2.02 -18.94
N MET A 120 5.12 2.27 -17.63
CA MET A 120 5.25 3.63 -17.10
C MET A 120 6.53 4.32 -17.57
N LEU A 121 7.59 3.54 -17.82
CA LEU A 121 8.87 4.04 -18.31
C LEU A 121 8.90 4.25 -19.82
N ASP A 122 7.96 3.70 -20.59
CA ASP A 122 7.93 3.89 -22.06
C ASP A 122 7.87 5.38 -22.44
N THR A 123 7.18 6.17 -21.60
CA THR A 123 7.10 7.63 -21.76
C THR A 123 8.46 8.33 -21.68
N LEU A 124 9.42 7.76 -20.96
CA LEU A 124 10.77 8.30 -20.86
C LEU A 124 11.47 8.27 -22.22
N LEU A 125 11.30 7.20 -22.99
CA LEU A 125 11.88 7.08 -24.32
C LEU A 125 11.29 8.14 -25.26
N TYR A 126 9.97 8.33 -25.25
CA TYR A 126 9.33 9.38 -26.06
C TYR A 126 9.77 10.79 -25.63
N GLN A 127 9.94 11.04 -24.33
CA GLN A 127 10.46 12.32 -23.83
C GLN A 127 11.91 12.57 -24.21
N SER A 128 12.72 11.51 -24.30
CA SER A 128 14.13 11.63 -24.68
C SER A 128 14.35 12.19 -26.09
N PHE A 129 13.36 12.06 -26.98
CA PHE A 129 13.40 12.67 -28.32
C PHE A 129 13.51 14.20 -28.28
N VAL A 130 12.89 14.84 -27.28
CA VAL A 130 12.93 16.31 -27.11
C VAL A 130 14.00 16.72 -26.09
N LYS A 131 14.36 15.83 -25.18
CA LYS A 131 15.23 16.10 -24.04
C LYS A 131 16.31 15.02 -23.92
N ASP A 132 17.44 15.25 -24.57
CA ASP A 132 18.57 14.31 -24.64
C ASP A 132 19.10 13.88 -23.25
N TYR A 133 18.96 14.74 -22.24
CA TYR A 133 19.43 14.48 -20.88
C TYR A 133 18.52 13.54 -20.06
N MET A 134 17.31 13.18 -20.53
CA MET A 134 16.32 12.40 -19.76
C MET A 134 16.80 11.02 -19.34
N ILE A 135 17.46 10.30 -20.25
CA ILE A 135 17.96 8.96 -19.94
C ILE A 135 19.11 9.07 -18.93
N THR A 136 20.06 9.97 -19.19
CA THR A 136 21.24 10.18 -18.34
C THR A 136 20.86 10.61 -16.92
N ILE A 137 19.98 11.61 -16.76
CA ILE A 137 19.56 12.08 -15.44
C ILE A 137 18.82 10.99 -14.67
N THR A 138 17.99 10.18 -15.35
CA THR A 138 17.24 9.10 -14.69
C THR A 138 18.17 7.99 -14.21
N ARG A 139 19.18 7.62 -15.01
CA ARG A 139 20.18 6.62 -14.61
C ARG A 139 21.03 7.07 -13.43
N LEU A 140 21.39 8.36 -13.39
CA LEU A 140 22.08 8.96 -12.24
C LEU A 140 21.21 8.92 -10.98
N LEU A 141 19.94 9.30 -11.07
CA LEU A 141 19.00 9.29 -9.92
C LEU A 141 18.76 7.87 -9.39
N LEU A 142 18.72 6.87 -10.27
CA LEU A 142 18.59 5.45 -9.89
C LEU A 142 19.90 4.84 -9.39
N GLY A 143 21.05 5.52 -9.56
CA GLY A 143 22.37 5.00 -9.21
C GLY A 143 22.89 3.90 -10.14
N LEU A 144 22.38 3.83 -11.37
CA LEU A 144 22.85 2.88 -12.40
C LEU A 144 24.16 3.35 -13.04
N ASP A 145 24.21 4.64 -13.37
CA ASP A 145 25.42 5.30 -13.84
C ASP A 145 25.96 6.13 -12.68
N THR A 146 27.24 5.98 -12.35
CA THR A 146 27.92 6.80 -11.33
C THR A 146 29.15 7.44 -11.95
N THR A 147 29.14 8.77 -12.01
CA THR A 147 30.27 9.56 -12.51
C THR A 147 30.96 10.27 -11.34
N PRO A 148 32.27 10.54 -11.39
CA PRO A 148 32.91 11.32 -10.33
C PRO A 148 32.18 12.65 -10.09
N GLY A 149 31.75 12.90 -8.86
CA GLY A 149 30.94 14.07 -8.51
C GLY A 149 29.42 13.91 -8.72
N SER A 150 28.92 12.72 -9.05
CA SER A 150 27.48 12.43 -9.10
C SER A 150 26.88 12.28 -7.70
N GLY A 151 25.69 12.83 -7.47
CA GLY A 151 24.94 12.63 -6.23
C GLY A 151 24.19 11.30 -6.17
N TYR A 152 23.53 11.04 -5.04
CA TYR A 152 22.67 9.86 -4.85
C TYR A 152 21.36 10.24 -4.16
N LEU A 153 20.31 9.45 -4.41
CA LEU A 153 19.01 9.59 -3.76
C LEU A 153 19.07 9.06 -2.33
N CYS A 154 18.55 9.85 -1.40
CA CYS A 154 18.40 9.49 0.00
C CYS A 154 16.97 9.80 0.46
N ALA A 155 16.50 9.06 1.45
CA ALA A 155 15.23 9.30 2.11
C ALA A 155 15.50 9.66 3.57
N MET A 156 14.86 10.73 4.05
CA MET A 156 14.93 11.17 5.44
C MET A 156 13.55 11.23 6.04
N LYS A 157 13.34 10.54 7.17
CA LYS A 157 12.08 10.58 7.91
C LYS A 157 12.07 11.77 8.87
N ILE A 158 11.02 12.59 8.82
CA ILE A 158 10.78 13.70 9.75
C ILE A 158 10.39 13.13 11.12
N THR A 159 11.23 13.44 12.11
CA THR A 159 11.02 13.07 13.51
C THR A 159 10.45 14.24 14.31
N GLU A 160 10.10 14.01 15.58
CA GLU A 160 9.61 15.08 16.48
C GLU A 160 10.63 16.23 16.61
N ASP A 161 11.92 15.90 16.57
CA ASP A 161 13.04 16.85 16.65
C ASP A 161 13.20 17.71 15.40
N ASP A 162 12.56 17.35 14.28
CA ASP A 162 12.61 18.11 13.02
C ASP A 162 11.37 19.00 12.83
N LEU A 163 10.33 18.82 13.64
CA LEU A 163 9.05 19.56 13.49
C LEU A 163 9.19 21.06 13.70
N TRP A 164 10.26 21.54 14.35
CA TRP A 164 10.52 22.98 14.50
C TRP A 164 10.74 23.70 13.16
N ILE A 165 11.10 22.96 12.10
CA ILE A 165 11.30 23.49 10.75
C ILE A 165 9.95 23.95 10.16
N ARG A 166 8.87 23.21 10.45
CA ARG A 166 7.46 23.43 10.06
C ARG A 166 7.14 23.37 8.57
N THR A 167 7.93 24.00 7.70
CA THR A 167 7.61 24.14 6.27
C THR A 167 8.71 23.63 5.35
N TYR A 168 8.33 23.20 4.15
CA TYR A 168 9.24 22.69 3.12
C TYR A 168 10.29 23.72 2.69
N GLY A 169 9.93 25.00 2.59
CA GLY A 169 10.88 26.06 2.24
C GLY A 169 11.98 26.26 3.28
N ARG A 170 11.65 26.16 4.58
CA ARG A 170 12.64 26.22 5.66
C ARG A 170 13.54 24.98 5.69
N LEU A 171 12.95 23.83 5.39
CA LEU A 171 13.67 22.57 5.23
C LEU A 171 14.72 22.69 4.13
N PHE A 172 14.30 23.21 2.96
CA PHE A 172 15.18 23.48 1.83
C PHE A 172 16.36 24.38 2.24
N GLN A 173 16.08 25.51 2.90
CA GLN A 173 17.13 26.43 3.37
C GLN A 173 18.11 25.76 4.33
N LYS A 174 17.61 24.98 5.30
CA LYS A 174 18.45 24.24 6.26
C LYS A 174 19.39 23.29 5.54
N TYR A 175 18.86 22.40 4.70
CA TYR A 175 19.67 21.35 4.06
C TYR A 175 20.65 21.88 3.02
N CYS A 176 20.24 22.88 2.24
CA CYS A 176 21.14 23.51 1.27
C CYS A 176 22.28 24.27 1.95
N SER A 177 22.05 24.87 3.13
CA SER A 177 23.09 25.61 3.85
C SER A 177 23.99 24.74 4.72
N SER A 178 23.46 23.68 5.33
CA SER A 178 24.24 22.82 6.25
C SER A 178 24.99 21.70 5.53
N SER A 179 24.34 21.04 4.57
CA SER A 179 24.77 19.74 4.05
C SER A 179 24.86 19.70 2.52
N ALA A 180 24.54 20.82 1.85
CA ALA A 180 24.41 20.89 0.39
C ALA A 180 23.43 19.83 -0.19
N GLU A 181 22.42 19.44 0.59
CA GLU A 181 21.42 18.46 0.17
C GLU A 181 20.20 19.18 -0.43
N ILE A 182 19.67 18.64 -1.53
CA ILE A 182 18.55 19.23 -2.26
C ILE A 182 17.31 18.34 -2.12
N PRO A 183 16.25 18.77 -1.43
CA PRO A 183 15.00 18.01 -1.39
C PRO A 183 14.24 18.09 -2.73
N ILE A 184 13.69 16.95 -3.16
CA ILE A 184 12.93 16.79 -4.40
C ILE A 184 11.42 16.71 -4.12
N GLY A 185 11.05 16.09 -3.00
CA GLY A 185 9.64 15.84 -2.70
C GLY A 185 9.43 15.19 -1.34
N ILE A 186 8.15 15.03 -0.99
CA ILE A 186 7.69 14.51 0.29
C ILE A 186 6.79 13.31 0.03
N TYR A 187 7.06 12.18 0.67
CA TYR A 187 6.16 11.05 0.80
C TYR A 187 5.43 11.15 2.13
N ARG A 188 4.11 11.27 2.07
CA ARG A 188 3.25 11.47 3.23
C ARG A 188 2.40 10.25 3.49
N THR A 189 2.24 9.91 4.76
CA THR A 189 1.35 8.85 5.23
C THR A 189 0.38 9.41 6.27
N GLN A 190 -0.91 9.43 5.94
CA GLN A 190 -1.97 9.95 6.80
C GLN A 190 -2.84 8.81 7.33
N SER A 191 -3.13 8.80 8.63
CA SER A 191 -4.13 7.91 9.23
C SER A 191 -5.53 8.45 8.91
N HIS A 192 -6.21 7.85 7.94
CA HIS A 192 -7.58 8.22 7.62
C HIS A 192 -8.52 7.36 8.46
N MET A 193 -9.08 7.92 9.53
CA MET A 193 -10.18 7.26 10.23
C MET A 193 -11.41 7.32 9.31
N PHE A 194 -11.83 6.18 8.79
CA PHE A 194 -13.15 6.04 8.20
C PHE A 194 -14.16 6.18 9.35
N SER A 195 -14.64 7.40 9.62
CA SER A 195 -15.83 7.57 10.44
C SER A 195 -16.98 6.94 9.69
N THR A 196 -17.32 5.70 10.04
CA THR A 196 -18.66 5.16 9.84
C THR A 196 -19.59 5.88 10.82
N SER A 197 -19.81 7.17 10.61
CA SER A 197 -20.93 7.90 11.17
C SER A 197 -21.81 8.30 9.99
N GLU A 198 -23.10 8.13 10.21
CA GLU A 198 -24.22 8.46 9.31
C GLU A 198 -24.06 9.78 8.54
N PRO A 199 -24.78 9.94 7.41
CA PRO A 199 -24.66 11.09 6.51
C PRO A 199 -25.34 12.33 7.08
N HIS A 200 -24.79 12.91 8.14
CA HIS A 200 -25.09 14.27 8.55
C HIS A 200 -23.81 14.90 9.10
N ASP A 201 -23.05 15.54 8.21
CA ASP A 201 -22.36 16.82 8.42
C ASP A 201 -21.30 17.05 7.34
N ILE A 202 -21.74 17.08 6.08
CA ILE A 202 -20.98 17.72 4.99
C ILE A 202 -21.46 19.17 4.92
N ARG A 203 -21.00 20.04 5.83
CA ARG A 203 -21.12 21.49 5.60
C ARG A 203 -19.95 22.35 6.09
N THR A 204 -18.97 21.81 6.80
CA THR A 204 -17.90 22.65 7.35
C THR A 204 -16.53 22.02 7.16
N GLN A 205 -16.07 21.99 5.90
CA GLN A 205 -14.74 22.48 5.50
C GLN A 205 -14.55 22.38 3.97
N SER A 206 -14.61 23.54 3.32
CA SER A 206 -13.81 23.95 2.16
C SER A 206 -13.99 23.27 0.78
N GLN A 207 -14.88 23.91 -0.02
CA GLN A 207 -14.66 24.31 -1.42
C GLN A 207 -14.16 23.29 -2.45
N ILE A 208 -14.92 22.21 -2.70
CA ILE A 208 -15.06 21.64 -4.06
C ILE A 208 -16.54 21.27 -4.23
N SER A 209 -17.32 22.16 -4.83
CA SER A 209 -18.74 21.94 -5.09
C SER A 209 -18.92 20.96 -6.25
N ILE A 210 -19.44 19.76 -5.98
CA ILE A 210 -19.94 18.83 -6.98
C ILE A 210 -21.44 18.70 -6.74
N ASN A 211 -22.23 19.27 -7.64
CA ASN A 211 -23.68 19.16 -7.65
C ASN A 211 -24.03 17.72 -8.02
N VAL A 212 -24.67 16.99 -7.11
CA VAL A 212 -25.20 15.64 -7.36
C VAL A 212 -26.69 15.80 -7.57
N GLU A 213 -27.15 15.66 -8.81
CA GLU A 213 -28.57 15.48 -9.10
C GLU A 213 -28.97 14.06 -8.69
N ASP A 214 -30.05 14.00 -7.92
CA ASP A 214 -30.62 12.82 -7.28
C ASP A 214 -30.95 11.70 -8.28
N CYS A 215 -30.52 10.48 -7.96
CA CYS A 215 -30.98 9.27 -8.61
C CYS A 215 -32.05 8.65 -7.70
N GLU A 216 -33.33 8.89 -8.03
CA GLU A 216 -34.47 8.22 -7.42
C GLU A 216 -34.41 6.72 -7.73
N ASP A 217 -34.24 5.90 -6.69
CA ASP A 217 -34.42 4.45 -6.78
C ASP A 217 -35.73 4.07 -6.07
N THR A 218 -36.59 3.41 -6.83
CA THR A 218 -37.96 3.02 -6.48
C THR A 218 -38.02 2.14 -5.23
N LYS A 219 -38.85 2.52 -4.26
CA LYS A 219 -39.28 1.65 -3.14
C LYS A 219 -40.79 1.62 -2.96
N ASP A 220 -41.32 0.41 -3.04
CA ASP A 220 -42.39 -0.20 -2.22
C ASP A 220 -43.50 0.71 -1.65
N THR A 221 -44.69 0.61 -2.23
CA THR A 221 -45.95 1.10 -1.63
C THR A 221 -46.63 -0.03 -0.86
N LYS A 222 -46.67 0.07 0.47
CA LYS A 222 -47.59 -0.70 1.33
C LYS A 222 -48.34 0.29 2.22
N GLU A 223 -49.59 0.58 1.88
CA GLU A 223 -50.50 1.37 2.72
C GLU A 223 -51.68 0.55 3.22
N HIS A 224 -52.21 0.99 4.36
CA HIS A 224 -53.13 0.28 5.22
C HIS A 224 -54.34 1.19 5.54
N TRP A 225 -55.52 0.56 5.63
CA TRP A 225 -56.81 0.99 6.21
C TRP A 225 -57.78 1.80 5.35
N THR A 226 -59.01 1.29 5.21
CA THR A 226 -60.26 1.91 5.73
C THR A 226 -61.41 0.88 5.73
N ALA A 227 -62.47 1.18 6.50
CA ALA A 227 -63.43 0.25 7.09
C ALA A 227 -64.79 0.06 6.36
N LYS A 228 -65.62 -0.84 6.93
CA LYS A 228 -67.11 -0.94 6.95
C LYS A 228 -67.81 -1.95 5.99
N PRO A 229 -69.05 -2.41 6.28
CA PRO A 229 -69.33 -3.80 6.70
C PRO A 229 -70.44 -4.54 5.91
N SER A 230 -70.80 -5.77 6.36
CA SER A 230 -72.16 -6.39 6.34
C SER A 230 -72.39 -7.65 5.45
N HIS A 231 -72.74 -8.74 6.14
CA HIS A 231 -73.73 -9.79 5.85
C HIS A 231 -73.81 -10.49 4.46
N ARG A 232 -73.65 -11.83 4.42
CA ARG A 232 -74.73 -12.86 4.25
C ARG A 232 -74.21 -14.28 3.88
N ASN A 233 -74.87 -15.26 4.52
CA ASN A 233 -75.32 -16.60 4.04
C ASN A 233 -74.33 -17.80 3.91
N SER A 234 -74.40 -18.67 4.92
CA SER A 234 -74.92 -20.07 4.93
C SER A 234 -74.78 -20.99 3.69
N THR A 235 -74.25 -22.22 3.87
CA THR A 235 -74.96 -23.55 3.86
C THR A 235 -74.11 -24.73 3.31
N SER A 236 -74.41 -25.93 3.85
CA SER A 236 -74.19 -27.31 3.33
C SER A 236 -72.77 -27.93 3.46
N SER A 237 -72.50 -28.91 4.34
CA SER A 237 -72.81 -30.38 4.29
C SER A 237 -72.00 -31.12 3.20
N ASP A 238 -71.36 -32.29 3.34
CA ASP A 238 -71.49 -33.42 4.29
C ASP A 238 -70.34 -34.44 4.02
N GLN A 239 -70.08 -35.37 4.96
CA GLN A 239 -69.44 -36.72 4.81
C GLN A 239 -67.89 -36.79 4.61
N THR A 240 -67.08 -37.66 5.24
CA THR A 240 -67.27 -38.95 5.95
C THR A 240 -65.98 -39.46 6.67
N GLU A 241 -66.19 -40.35 7.67
CA GLU A 241 -65.34 -41.46 8.21
C GLU A 241 -64.13 -41.23 9.18
N HIS A 242 -64.21 -41.90 10.35
CA HIS A 242 -63.23 -42.11 11.43
C HIS A 242 -62.61 -43.54 11.33
N PRO A 243 -61.74 -44.06 12.24
CA PRO A 243 -60.66 -43.51 13.10
C PRO A 243 -59.34 -44.33 12.95
N LEU A 244 -58.24 -44.04 13.69
CA LEU A 244 -57.41 -45.07 14.37
C LEU A 244 -56.34 -44.46 15.30
N LEU A 245 -56.30 -45.01 16.50
CA LEU A 245 -55.39 -44.75 17.61
C LEU A 245 -53.94 -45.17 17.31
N ARG A 246 -52.95 -44.32 17.60
CA ARG A 246 -51.63 -44.78 18.08
C ARG A 246 -50.83 -43.72 18.83
N ARG A 247 -51.18 -43.53 20.10
CA ARG A 247 -50.31 -42.92 21.10
C ARG A 247 -49.07 -43.81 21.25
N LYS A 248 -47.90 -43.34 20.78
CA LYS A 248 -46.61 -44.04 20.94
C LYS A 248 -45.64 -43.19 21.74
N SER A 249 -45.10 -43.86 22.73
CA SER A 249 -44.28 -43.42 23.85
C SER A 249 -42.95 -42.75 23.49
N MET A 250 -42.74 -41.52 23.96
CA MET A 250 -41.41 -40.94 24.17
C MET A 250 -40.80 -41.46 25.48
N GLN A 251 -40.42 -42.74 25.51
CA GLN A 251 -39.80 -43.35 26.70
C GLN A 251 -38.31 -43.71 26.50
N TRP A 252 -37.76 -43.58 25.28
CA TRP A 252 -36.32 -43.74 25.04
C TRP A 252 -35.51 -42.53 25.54
N ALA A 253 -36.08 -41.32 25.51
CA ALA A 253 -35.41 -40.08 25.91
C ALA A 253 -35.14 -39.94 27.43
N ARG A 254 -35.72 -40.79 28.29
CA ARG A 254 -35.55 -40.71 29.76
C ARG A 254 -34.52 -41.69 30.34
N ARG A 255 -33.94 -42.59 29.54
CA ARG A 255 -32.98 -43.60 30.03
C ARG A 255 -31.50 -43.26 29.85
N LEU A 256 -31.17 -42.06 29.35
CA LEU A 256 -29.80 -41.53 29.39
C LEU A 256 -29.49 -40.73 30.66
N SER A 257 -30.45 -40.60 31.59
CA SER A 257 -30.29 -39.85 32.85
C SER A 257 -30.10 -40.77 34.06
N ARG A 258 -29.12 -41.68 34.00
CA ARG A 258 -28.57 -42.35 35.19
C ARG A 258 -27.06 -42.55 35.06
N LYS A 259 -26.34 -41.51 35.46
CA LYS A 259 -25.07 -41.52 36.21
C LYS A 259 -23.95 -42.43 35.68
N GLY A 260 -23.03 -41.83 34.91
CA GLY A 260 -21.71 -42.37 34.62
C GLY A 260 -20.71 -41.25 34.28
N ASN A 261 -19.82 -40.96 35.23
CA ASN A 261 -18.61 -40.14 35.12
C ASN A 261 -18.75 -38.60 34.97
N LYS A 262 -18.42 -37.86 36.04
CA LYS A 262 -18.28 -36.37 36.08
C LYS A 262 -17.07 -35.84 35.26
N GLN A 263 -16.45 -36.68 34.44
CA GLN A 263 -15.25 -36.35 33.68
C GLN A 263 -15.53 -36.13 32.19
N THR A 264 -16.68 -36.62 31.67
CA THR A 264 -17.12 -36.47 30.27
C THR A 264 -17.87 -35.15 30.01
N THR A 265 -18.45 -34.55 31.04
CA THR A 265 -19.16 -33.27 30.96
C THR A 265 -18.20 -32.12 30.71
N LYS A 266 -17.03 -32.10 31.36
CA LYS A 266 -15.98 -31.10 31.12
C LYS A 266 -15.40 -31.18 29.71
N THR A 267 -15.22 -32.39 29.16
CA THR A 267 -14.76 -32.58 27.78
C THR A 267 -15.84 -32.18 26.77
N ALA A 268 -17.12 -32.50 27.02
CA ALA A 268 -18.23 -32.07 26.17
C ALA A 268 -18.45 -30.55 26.22
N GLU A 269 -18.29 -29.93 27.39
CA GLU A 269 -18.30 -28.48 27.58
C GLU A 269 -17.10 -27.82 26.90
N TRP A 270 -15.90 -28.41 26.99
CA TRP A 270 -14.70 -27.96 26.29
C TRP A 270 -14.83 -28.07 24.76
N ILE A 271 -15.41 -29.17 24.25
CA ILE A 271 -15.72 -29.35 22.83
C ILE A 271 -16.77 -28.33 22.37
N SER A 272 -17.79 -28.07 23.19
CA SER A 272 -18.83 -27.08 22.89
C SER A 272 -18.29 -25.66 22.92
N GLN A 273 -17.42 -25.33 23.87
CA GLN A 273 -16.70 -24.06 23.96
C GLN A 273 -15.73 -23.88 22.79
N GLN A 274 -14.97 -24.90 22.41
CA GLN A 274 -14.11 -24.87 21.22
C GLN A 274 -14.94 -24.64 19.95
N ARG A 275 -16.07 -25.33 19.79
CA ARG A 275 -16.98 -25.12 18.65
C ARG A 275 -17.56 -23.71 18.63
N LEU A 276 -17.95 -23.17 19.79
CA LEU A 276 -18.43 -21.78 19.88
C LEU A 276 -17.32 -20.77 19.56
N ASN A 277 -16.09 -21.03 20.02
CA ASN A 277 -14.94 -20.18 19.74
C ASN A 277 -14.58 -20.19 18.25
N LEU A 278 -14.62 -21.35 17.59
CA LEU A 278 -14.45 -21.45 16.14
C LEU A 278 -15.56 -20.71 15.39
N TYR A 279 -16.81 -20.81 15.83
CA TYR A 279 -17.93 -20.12 15.19
C TYR A 279 -17.90 -18.59 15.38
N ARG A 280 -17.33 -18.09 16.48
CA ARG A 280 -17.22 -16.65 16.75
C ARG A 280 -15.93 -16.01 16.22
N ARG A 281 -15.03 -16.78 15.61
CA ARG A 281 -13.78 -16.23 15.10
C ARG A 281 -14.02 -15.30 13.92
N SER A 282 -13.28 -14.20 13.91
CA SER A 282 -13.16 -13.36 12.73
C SER A 282 -12.16 -13.96 11.75
N GLU A 283 -12.30 -13.67 10.45
CA GLU A 283 -11.31 -14.06 9.41
C GLU A 283 -9.89 -13.69 9.85
N ARG A 284 -9.71 -12.50 10.43
CA ARG A 284 -8.40 -12.04 10.94
C ARG A 284 -7.83 -12.94 12.03
N GLN A 285 -8.67 -13.40 12.97
CA GLN A 285 -8.23 -14.31 14.02
C GLN A 285 -7.82 -15.66 13.44
N GLU A 286 -8.57 -16.18 12.47
CA GLU A 286 -8.21 -17.43 11.78
C GLU A 286 -6.87 -17.32 11.06
N LEU A 287 -6.65 -16.23 10.31
CA LEU A 287 -5.38 -15.95 9.64
C LEU A 287 -4.22 -15.81 10.63
N SER A 288 -4.43 -15.10 11.73
CA SER A 288 -3.40 -14.93 12.76
C SER A 288 -2.97 -16.25 13.39
N GLU A 289 -3.92 -17.15 13.61
CA GLU A 289 -3.62 -18.46 14.18
C GLU A 289 -3.01 -19.42 13.17
N LEU A 290 -3.42 -19.33 11.89
CA LEU A 290 -2.78 -20.06 10.81
C LEU A 290 -1.28 -19.78 10.79
N VAL A 291 -0.89 -18.49 10.79
CA VAL A 291 0.52 -18.10 10.78
C VAL A 291 1.24 -18.61 12.03
N LYS A 292 0.68 -18.38 13.23
CA LYS A 292 1.28 -18.84 14.49
C LYS A 292 1.46 -20.36 14.55
N ASN A 293 0.49 -21.12 14.07
CA ASN A 293 0.57 -22.59 14.06
C ASN A 293 1.64 -23.07 13.08
N ARG A 294 1.75 -22.45 11.90
CA ARG A 294 2.79 -22.77 10.93
C ARG A 294 4.18 -22.41 11.43
N MET A 295 4.35 -21.26 12.09
CA MET A 295 5.62 -20.89 12.73
C MET A 295 6.05 -21.91 13.78
N LYS A 296 5.13 -22.35 14.65
CA LYS A 296 5.42 -23.39 15.64
C LYS A 296 5.85 -24.70 14.98
N HIS A 297 5.20 -25.09 13.89
CA HIS A 297 5.57 -26.29 13.12
C HIS A 297 6.98 -26.18 12.52
N LEU A 298 7.40 -24.98 12.12
CA LEU A 298 8.75 -24.69 11.61
C LEU A 298 9.79 -24.46 12.71
N GLY A 299 9.39 -24.51 13.99
CA GLY A 299 10.28 -24.21 15.12
C GLY A 299 10.66 -22.73 15.25
N LEU A 300 9.87 -21.83 14.68
CA LEU A 300 10.12 -20.38 14.70
C LEU A 300 9.42 -19.71 15.91
N PRO A 301 10.05 -18.70 16.53
CA PRO A 301 9.45 -17.96 17.64
C PRO A 301 8.30 -17.08 17.14
N THR A 302 7.14 -17.15 17.80
CA THR A 302 5.93 -16.37 17.44
C THR A 302 5.91 -14.95 18.00
N THR A 303 6.97 -14.54 18.71
CA THR A 303 7.12 -13.19 19.28
C THR A 303 7.25 -12.16 18.16
N GLY A 304 6.49 -11.06 18.21
CA GLY A 304 6.54 -9.96 17.23
C GLY A 304 5.43 -9.97 16.17
N TYR A 305 4.75 -11.10 15.93
CA TYR A 305 3.66 -11.14 14.92
C TYR A 305 2.42 -10.32 15.35
N ASP A 306 2.12 -10.24 16.65
CA ASP A 306 0.92 -9.55 17.15
C ASP A 306 1.03 -8.01 17.10
N GLU A 307 2.24 -7.45 17.01
CA GLU A 307 2.48 -6.00 16.94
C GLU A 307 2.20 -5.42 15.55
N MET A 308 1.96 -6.28 14.55
CA MET A 308 1.75 -5.91 13.14
C MET A 308 0.35 -5.34 12.85
N ASN A 309 -0.52 -5.19 13.86
CA ASN A 309 -1.98 -5.11 13.67
C ASN A 309 -2.54 -3.72 13.29
N ASP A 310 -1.79 -2.63 13.46
CA ASP A 310 -2.40 -1.29 13.52
C ASP A 310 -2.38 -0.47 12.21
N HIS A 311 -1.74 -0.97 11.14
CA HIS A 311 -1.47 -0.16 9.94
C HIS A 311 -2.55 -0.21 8.84
N GLN A 312 -3.74 -0.74 9.12
CA GLN A 312 -4.70 -0.98 8.05
C GLN A 312 -5.32 0.30 7.47
N ASN A 313 -5.33 1.46 8.13
CA ASN A 313 -6.08 2.62 7.62
C ASN A 313 -5.22 3.86 7.36
N THR A 314 -4.09 3.66 6.69
CA THR A 314 -3.23 4.77 6.26
C THR A 314 -3.31 4.99 4.76
N LEU A 315 -3.45 6.25 4.36
CA LEU A 315 -3.32 6.72 2.99
C LEU A 315 -1.89 7.23 2.78
N SER A 316 -1.23 6.78 1.72
CA SER A 316 0.11 7.28 1.36
C SER A 316 0.14 7.86 -0.05
N TYR A 317 0.87 8.95 -0.22
CA TYR A 317 1.09 9.60 -1.52
C TYR A 317 2.39 10.41 -1.54
N VAL A 318 2.86 10.75 -2.75
CA VAL A 318 4.05 11.57 -2.96
C VAL A 318 3.69 12.95 -3.52
N LEU A 319 4.31 13.99 -2.97
CA LEU A 319 4.26 15.37 -3.43
C LEU A 319 5.63 15.70 -4.03
N ILE A 320 5.69 15.82 -5.36
CA ILE A 320 6.92 16.18 -6.07
C ILE A 320 7.01 17.70 -6.14
N ASN A 321 8.12 18.26 -5.66
CA ASN A 321 8.43 19.68 -5.62
C ASN A 321 7.26 20.55 -5.08
N PRO A 322 6.81 20.31 -3.83
CA PRO A 322 5.71 21.07 -3.27
C PRO A 322 6.09 22.55 -3.06
N PRO A 323 5.09 23.46 -2.97
CA PRO A 323 5.33 24.86 -2.62
C PRO A 323 6.11 25.03 -1.31
N PRO A 324 6.88 26.12 -1.14
CA PRO A 324 7.68 26.36 0.07
C PRO A 324 6.83 26.48 1.35
N ASP A 325 5.55 26.83 1.21
CA ASP A 325 4.60 26.98 2.31
C ASP A 325 3.98 25.65 2.77
N THR A 326 4.23 24.55 2.05
CA THR A 326 3.72 23.22 2.43
C THR A 326 4.26 22.83 3.80
N ARG A 327 3.34 22.54 4.72
CA ARG A 327 3.66 22.11 6.08
C ARG A 327 4.13 20.66 6.09
N LEU A 328 5.15 20.40 6.89
CA LEU A 328 5.67 19.07 7.16
C LEU A 328 4.88 18.43 8.30
N GLU A 329 4.57 17.15 8.16
CA GLU A 329 3.89 16.34 9.16
C GLU A 329 4.87 15.31 9.77
N LEU A 330 4.54 14.82 10.97
CA LEU A 330 5.33 13.78 11.63
C LEU A 330 5.32 12.51 10.78
N ASN A 331 6.46 11.84 10.64
CA ASN A 331 6.67 10.67 9.79
C ASN A 331 6.63 10.93 8.27
N ASP A 332 6.54 12.18 7.81
CA ASP A 332 6.79 12.50 6.40
C ASP A 332 8.21 12.02 6.02
N ILE A 333 8.35 11.41 4.85
CA ILE A 333 9.64 10.99 4.30
C ILE A 333 10.02 11.96 3.19
N VAL A 334 11.15 12.64 3.33
CA VAL A 334 11.66 13.61 2.35
C VAL A 334 12.69 12.93 1.48
N TYR A 335 12.52 13.02 0.16
CA TYR A 335 13.51 12.56 -0.81
C TYR A 335 14.54 13.66 -1.07
N LEU A 336 15.81 13.34 -0.89
CA LEU A 336 16.95 14.25 -0.96
C LEU A 336 17.94 13.76 -2.03
N ILE A 337 18.51 14.69 -2.79
CA ILE A 337 19.72 14.45 -3.58
C ILE A 337 20.89 14.89 -2.70
N ARG A 338 21.76 13.94 -2.36
CA ARG A 338 23.00 14.20 -1.63
C ARG A 338 24.18 14.28 -2.59
N SER A 339 25.14 15.14 -2.28
CA SER A 339 26.41 15.20 -3.00
C SER A 339 27.25 13.94 -2.75
N ASP A 340 28.16 13.66 -3.68
CA ASP A 340 29.15 12.58 -3.54
C ASP A 340 30.01 12.81 -2.28
N PRO A 341 30.03 11.86 -1.32
CA PRO A 341 30.88 11.97 -0.12
C PRO A 341 32.37 12.10 -0.45
N LEU A 342 32.81 11.61 -1.61
CA LEU A 342 34.22 11.58 -2.01
C LEU A 342 34.66 12.81 -2.83
N ALA A 343 33.72 13.62 -3.34
CA ALA A 343 34.04 14.77 -4.18
C ALA A 343 34.86 15.85 -3.42
N HIS A 344 34.68 15.98 -2.11
CA HIS A 344 35.42 16.94 -1.29
C HIS A 344 36.88 16.54 -1.04
N VAL A 345 37.21 15.24 -1.09
CA VAL A 345 38.57 14.75 -0.83
C VAL A 345 39.52 15.11 -1.97
N ALA A 346 39.02 15.18 -3.20
CA ALA A 346 39.83 15.56 -4.36
C ALA A 346 40.28 17.04 -4.30
N ASN A 347 39.41 17.94 -3.83
CA ASN A 347 39.67 19.38 -3.84
C ASN A 347 40.63 19.86 -2.73
N ASP A 348 40.70 19.17 -1.59
CA ASP A 348 41.62 19.53 -0.50
C ASP A 348 43.10 19.26 -0.82
N SER A 349 43.37 18.38 -1.78
CA SER A 349 44.73 18.10 -2.24
C SER A 349 45.32 19.21 -3.14
N GLN A 350 44.46 20.03 -3.76
CA GLN A 350 44.86 21.12 -4.66
C GLN A 350 44.85 22.50 -3.97
N SER A 351 44.03 22.72 -2.95
CA SER A 351 43.93 24.03 -2.27
C SER A 351 45.16 24.40 -1.43
N ARG A 352 46.00 23.44 -1.03
CA ARG A 352 47.20 23.68 -0.21
C ARG A 352 48.44 24.14 -0.97
N LYS A 353 48.40 24.31 -2.31
CA LYS A 353 49.59 24.69 -3.11
C LYS A 353 49.56 26.10 -3.70
N SER A 354 48.53 26.91 -3.47
CA SER A 354 48.39 28.24 -4.08
C SER A 354 48.24 29.37 -3.04
N SER A 355 49.17 29.47 -2.10
CA SER A 355 49.32 30.70 -1.30
C SER A 355 50.70 30.77 -0.64
N ASN A 356 51.75 31.05 -1.41
CA ASN A 356 52.94 31.77 -0.94
C ASN A 356 53.95 31.98 -2.08
N SER A 357 54.01 33.19 -2.65
CA SER A 357 55.27 33.84 -3.07
C SER A 357 54.98 35.23 -3.65
N TYR A 358 54.90 36.23 -2.77
CA TYR A 358 55.29 37.59 -3.12
C TYR A 358 56.77 37.75 -2.77
N LYS A 359 57.63 37.94 -3.78
CA LYS A 359 58.83 38.80 -3.74
C LYS A 359 59.58 38.78 -5.09
N THR A 360 59.45 39.91 -5.79
CA THR A 360 60.46 40.70 -6.52
C THR A 360 61.82 40.07 -6.79
N GLU A 361 62.23 40.04 -8.07
CA GLU A 361 63.45 40.73 -8.54
C GLU A 361 63.51 40.85 -10.08
N GLN A 362 64.07 41.98 -10.52
CA GLN A 362 64.17 42.47 -11.88
C GLN A 362 65.38 41.87 -12.63
N MET A 363 65.31 41.96 -13.97
CA MET A 363 66.37 42.48 -14.87
C MET A 363 66.92 41.47 -15.91
N GLY A 364 66.83 41.87 -17.20
CA GLY A 364 67.70 41.39 -18.28
C GLY A 364 67.03 40.72 -19.48
N ASN A 365 66.58 41.52 -20.46
CA ASN A 365 66.47 41.11 -21.89
C ASN A 365 67.87 41.29 -22.55
N PRO A 366 68.18 40.86 -23.81
CA PRO A 366 67.32 40.31 -24.86
C PRO A 366 67.92 39.15 -25.73
N GLU A 367 67.09 38.66 -26.67
CA GLU A 367 67.41 38.12 -28.02
C GLU A 367 68.42 36.97 -28.23
N THR A 368 67.93 35.84 -28.77
CA THR A 368 68.45 35.23 -30.01
C THR A 368 67.39 34.39 -30.71
N ARG A 369 67.15 34.69 -31.99
CA ARG A 369 66.57 33.81 -33.02
C ARG A 369 67.30 32.46 -33.05
N ASP A 370 66.59 31.37 -33.32
CA ASP A 370 66.85 30.63 -34.56
C ASP A 370 65.71 29.67 -34.94
N GLU A 371 65.54 29.57 -36.25
CA GLU A 371 64.59 28.75 -36.98
C GLU A 371 64.97 27.26 -36.96
N THR A 372 63.97 26.41 -37.23
CA THR A 372 63.96 25.27 -38.18
C THR A 372 63.47 23.91 -37.65
N GLN A 373 62.37 23.47 -38.29
CA GLN A 373 62.08 22.14 -38.87
C GLN A 373 62.16 20.89 -37.99
N LEU A 374 61.01 20.25 -37.76
CA LEU A 374 60.43 19.22 -38.65
C LEU A 374 58.95 18.97 -38.32
#